data_AF-A0A3E1EN54-F1
#
_entry.id   AF-A0A3E1EN54-F1
#
_cell.length_a   1.000
_cell.length_b   1.000
_cell.length_c   1.000
_cell.angle_alpha   90.00
_cell.angle_beta   90.00
_cell.angle_gamma   90.00
#
_symmetry.space_group_name_H-M   'P 1'
#
loop_
_entity.id
_entity.type
_entity.pdbx_description
1 polymer ?
#
loop_
_entity_poly.entity_id
_entity_poly.type
_entity_poly.pdbx_seq_one_letter_code
_entity_poly.pdbx_strand_id
1 'polypeptide(L)'
;MNLHPPPWLAAALILSAAAAPAASVYDSNGHLWLNYVGDHPLGDTKWGVHLESQFRLSDMGSDWQQLLIRPGINYTLNPHITLTAGYAHITTYPYGDFPSPDDFPENRWWEQVTVNHNAFGLDWTHRIRLEQRNIGTLAPDSSGNYHQNGWRYENRIRYMLRTTIPISPDKKWYIPVWNEIFINFGDNVYRNHFDQNRAFVGIGRKLSDSTRLEVGFMEQTLQRRGGIIHENNHTVAVWLLSKWPLK
;
A
#
# COMPACT_ATOMS: atom_id res chain seq x y z
N MET A 1 -35.05 -71.49 5.78
CA MET A 1 -36.26 -70.66 5.62
C MET A 1 -35.84 -69.23 5.84
N ASN A 2 -35.88 -68.43 4.77
CA ASN A 2 -35.21 -67.14 4.65
C ASN A 2 -35.84 -66.09 5.57
N LEU A 3 -35.01 -65.40 6.36
CA LEU A 3 -35.40 -64.22 7.12
C LEU A 3 -35.16 -63.00 6.22
N HIS A 4 -36.23 -62.34 5.78
CA HIS A 4 -36.16 -61.01 5.17
C HIS A 4 -36.48 -59.96 6.24
N PRO A 5 -35.63 -58.94 6.46
CA PRO A 5 -35.97 -57.80 7.29
C PRO A 5 -36.90 -56.82 6.53
N PRO A 6 -37.75 -56.04 7.24
CA PRO A 6 -38.77 -55.17 6.65
C PRO A 6 -38.20 -53.86 6.06
N PRO A 7 -38.92 -53.20 5.11
CA PRO A 7 -38.35 -52.24 4.15
C PRO A 7 -38.27 -50.77 4.63
N TRP A 8 -38.25 -50.47 5.93
CA TRP A 8 -38.38 -49.09 6.44
C TRP A 8 -37.16 -48.53 7.19
N LEU A 9 -35.94 -48.88 6.76
CA LEU A 9 -34.71 -48.19 7.18
C LEU A 9 -33.88 -47.79 5.96
N ALA A 10 -34.35 -46.78 5.22
CA ALA A 10 -33.52 -45.99 4.34
C ALA A 10 -33.40 -44.58 4.97
N ALA A 11 -32.58 -44.47 6.00
CA ALA A 11 -32.12 -43.16 6.47
C ALA A 11 -31.21 -42.58 5.37
N ALA A 12 -31.75 -41.64 4.59
CA ALA A 12 -30.96 -40.88 3.64
C ALA A 12 -29.96 -40.01 4.41
N LEU A 13 -28.70 -40.43 4.45
CA LEU A 13 -27.59 -39.55 4.80
C LEU A 13 -27.44 -38.54 3.66
N ILE A 14 -28.07 -37.38 3.80
CA ILE A 14 -27.68 -36.21 3.02
C ILE A 14 -26.34 -35.76 3.60
N LEU A 15 -25.23 -36.22 3.03
CA LEU A 15 -23.95 -35.55 3.23
C LEU A 15 -24.10 -34.15 2.65
N SER A 16 -24.25 -33.16 3.52
CA SER A 16 -23.91 -31.79 3.19
C SER A 16 -22.43 -31.78 2.84
N ALA A 17 -22.12 -31.74 1.55
CA ALA A 17 -20.78 -31.40 1.09
C ALA A 17 -20.52 -29.96 1.58
N ALA A 18 -19.93 -29.83 2.76
CA ALA A 18 -19.33 -28.57 3.19
C ALA A 18 -18.32 -28.21 2.09
N ALA A 19 -18.59 -27.16 1.33
CA ALA A 19 -17.65 -26.65 0.36
C ALA A 19 -16.34 -26.41 1.09
N ALA A 20 -15.30 -27.18 0.75
CA ALA A 20 -13.97 -26.95 1.29
C ALA A 20 -13.63 -25.47 0.98
N PRO A 21 -13.12 -24.70 1.96
CA PRO A 21 -12.68 -23.35 1.68
C PRO A 21 -11.69 -23.40 0.52
N ALA A 22 -11.90 -22.55 -0.49
CA ALA A 22 -11.01 -22.48 -1.65
C ALA A 22 -9.57 -22.32 -1.16
N ALA A 23 -8.66 -23.13 -1.69
CA ALA A 23 -7.26 -23.09 -1.30
C ALA A 23 -6.68 -21.69 -1.61
N SER A 24 -5.93 -21.13 -0.66
CA SER A 24 -5.19 -19.89 -0.88
C SER A 24 -4.15 -20.10 -1.98
N VAL A 25 -4.02 -19.09 -2.84
CA VAL A 25 -3.01 -19.05 -3.90
C VAL A 25 -1.93 -18.07 -3.48
N TYR A 26 -0.66 -18.50 -3.58
CA TYR A 26 0.49 -17.67 -3.28
C TYR A 26 1.24 -17.36 -4.56
N ASP A 27 1.54 -16.08 -4.74
CA ASP A 27 2.23 -15.55 -5.90
C ASP A 27 3.46 -14.74 -5.46
N SER A 28 4.49 -14.73 -6.31
CA SER A 28 5.76 -14.05 -6.05
C SER A 28 6.15 -13.23 -7.27
N ASN A 29 6.32 -11.92 -7.06
CA ASN A 29 6.57 -10.99 -8.16
C ASN A 29 7.78 -10.10 -7.88
N GLY A 30 8.43 -9.65 -8.96
CA GLY A 30 9.50 -8.66 -8.92
C GLY A 30 9.04 -7.30 -9.44
N HIS A 31 9.35 -6.21 -8.72
CA HIS A 31 8.90 -4.85 -9.08
C HIS A 31 10.02 -3.81 -9.00
N LEU A 32 9.83 -2.71 -9.74
CA LEU A 32 10.64 -1.48 -9.66
C LEU A 32 9.76 -0.28 -9.33
N TRP A 33 10.03 0.39 -8.20
CA TRP A 33 9.27 1.56 -7.78
C TRP A 33 10.15 2.81 -7.76
N LEU A 34 9.74 3.84 -8.48
CA LEU A 34 10.36 5.15 -8.52
C LEU A 34 9.44 6.15 -7.82
N ASN A 35 9.91 6.74 -6.73
CA ASN A 35 9.09 7.54 -5.84
C ASN A 35 9.69 8.93 -5.66
N TYR A 36 8.85 9.96 -5.76
CA TYR A 36 9.13 11.30 -5.27
C TYR A 36 8.23 11.61 -4.08
N VAL A 37 8.81 12.12 -2.99
CA VAL A 37 8.06 12.60 -1.80
C VAL A 37 8.66 13.90 -1.31
N GLY A 38 7.91 14.99 -1.44
CA GLY A 38 8.29 16.33 -1.01
C GLY A 38 7.37 16.89 0.07
N ASP A 39 7.95 17.33 1.19
CA ASP A 39 7.26 18.10 2.23
C ASP A 39 7.84 19.50 2.27
N HIS A 40 7.17 20.45 1.61
CA HIS A 40 7.68 21.78 1.31
C HIS A 40 7.09 22.83 2.25
N PRO A 41 7.86 23.38 3.23
CA PRO A 41 7.38 24.44 4.09
C PRO A 41 7.03 25.71 3.31
N LEU A 42 6.00 26.44 3.72
CA LEU A 42 5.63 27.74 3.16
C LEU A 42 6.22 28.85 4.04
N GLY A 43 7.38 29.37 3.63
CA GLY A 43 8.15 30.36 4.40
C GLY A 43 8.33 29.95 5.86
N ASP A 44 8.11 30.91 6.77
CA ASP A 44 8.20 30.72 8.22
C ASP A 44 6.85 30.34 8.86
N THR A 45 5.87 29.92 8.07
CA THR A 45 4.54 29.56 8.58
C THR A 45 4.50 28.14 9.14
N LYS A 46 3.40 27.79 9.83
CA LYS A 46 3.10 26.41 10.21
C LYS A 46 2.66 25.54 9.03
N TRP A 47 2.44 26.12 7.86
CA TRP A 47 1.86 25.43 6.71
C TRP A 47 2.94 24.94 5.74
N GLY A 48 2.62 23.90 4.99
CA GLY A 48 3.45 23.38 3.92
C GLY A 48 2.63 22.65 2.88
N VAL A 49 3.26 22.33 1.76
CA VAL A 49 2.67 21.53 0.67
C VAL A 49 3.31 20.16 0.66
N HIS A 50 2.49 19.12 0.62
CA HIS A 50 2.93 17.75 0.39
C HIS A 50 2.74 17.41 -1.10
N LEU A 51 3.80 16.90 -1.73
CA LEU A 51 3.77 16.44 -3.11
C LEU A 51 4.36 15.03 -3.18
N GLU A 52 3.55 14.07 -3.62
CA GLU A 52 4.00 12.70 -3.81
C GLU A 52 3.60 12.20 -5.20
N SER A 53 4.55 11.58 -5.88
CA SER A 53 4.31 10.80 -7.09
C SER A 53 5.05 9.47 -7.02
N GLN A 54 4.40 8.41 -7.50
CA GLN A 54 5.02 7.09 -7.57
C GLN A 54 4.72 6.45 -8.91
N PHE A 55 5.79 6.01 -9.56
CA PHE A 55 5.77 5.20 -10.76
C PHE A 55 6.16 3.79 -10.34
N ARG A 56 5.20 2.87 -10.44
CA ARG A 56 5.38 1.49 -10.04
C ARG A 56 5.31 0.62 -11.28
N LEU A 57 6.34 -0.19 -11.46
CA LEU A 57 6.51 -1.07 -12.60
C LEU A 57 6.63 -2.51 -12.10
N SER A 58 6.00 -3.43 -12.81
CA SER A 58 6.09 -4.87 -12.59
C SER A 58 7.17 -5.51 -13.46
N ASP A 59 7.46 -6.78 -13.18
CA ASP A 59 8.48 -7.58 -13.86
C ASP A 59 9.82 -6.82 -13.99
N MET A 60 10.25 -6.29 -12.84
CA MET A 60 11.51 -5.54 -12.70
C MET A 60 11.65 -4.30 -13.58
N GLY A 61 10.54 -3.74 -14.05
CA GLY A 61 10.52 -2.48 -14.80
C GLY A 61 10.00 -2.58 -16.23
N SER A 62 9.64 -3.77 -16.71
CA SER A 62 9.15 -3.99 -18.07
C SER A 62 7.72 -3.50 -18.28
N ASP A 63 6.86 -3.68 -17.28
CA ASP A 63 5.42 -3.42 -17.38
C ASP A 63 4.92 -2.39 -16.37
N TRP A 64 3.83 -1.71 -16.70
CA TRP A 64 3.17 -0.79 -15.78
C TRP A 64 2.41 -1.54 -14.69
N GLN A 65 2.65 -1.18 -13.43
CA GLN A 65 1.86 -1.68 -12.31
C GLN A 65 0.84 -0.63 -11.86
N GLN A 66 1.33 0.56 -11.51
CA GLN A 66 0.50 1.60 -10.91
C GLN A 66 1.15 2.98 -11.01
N LEU A 67 0.35 3.97 -11.37
CA LEU A 67 0.68 5.40 -11.21
C LEU A 67 -0.04 5.94 -9.98
N LEU A 68 0.65 6.70 -9.14
CA LEU A 68 0.08 7.35 -7.97
C LEU A 68 0.49 8.81 -7.91
N ILE A 69 -0.48 9.71 -7.78
CA ILE A 69 -0.25 11.13 -7.55
C ILE A 69 -1.00 11.54 -6.29
N ARG A 70 -0.33 12.20 -5.35
CA ARG A 70 -0.88 12.55 -4.04
C ARG A 70 -0.41 13.94 -3.58
N PRO A 71 -1.15 15.00 -3.92
CA PRO A 71 -0.99 16.29 -3.28
C PRO A 71 -1.60 16.31 -1.87
N GLY A 72 -1.10 17.19 -1.03
CA GLY A 72 -1.67 17.46 0.29
C GLY A 72 -1.17 18.75 0.90
N ILE A 73 -1.72 19.08 2.06
CA ILE A 73 -1.36 20.25 2.86
C ILE A 73 -0.84 19.76 4.20
N ASN A 74 0.33 20.26 4.59
CA ASN A 74 0.98 20.00 5.87
C ASN A 74 0.65 21.14 6.84
N TYR A 75 0.43 20.78 8.11
CA TYR A 75 0.36 21.68 9.24
C TYR A 75 1.29 21.20 10.36
N THR A 76 2.36 21.94 10.61
CA THR A 76 3.32 21.69 11.68
C THR A 76 2.73 22.16 13.00
N LEU A 77 2.18 21.23 13.78
CA LEU A 77 1.57 21.51 15.07
C LEU A 77 2.63 21.99 16.08
N ASN A 78 3.76 21.27 16.13
CA ASN A 78 4.94 21.57 16.92
C ASN A 78 6.18 20.91 16.27
N PRO A 79 7.41 21.07 16.80
CA PRO A 79 8.63 20.49 16.19
C PRO A 79 8.62 18.97 16.01
N HIS A 80 7.75 18.25 16.71
CA HIS A 80 7.65 16.79 16.69
C HIS A 80 6.45 16.28 15.90
N ILE A 81 5.39 17.08 15.74
CA ILE A 81 4.11 16.62 15.20
C ILE A 81 3.73 17.43 13.95
N THR A 82 3.51 16.73 12.86
CA THR A 82 2.95 17.27 11.62
C THR A 82 1.65 16.56 11.29
N LEU A 83 0.62 17.34 11.00
CA LEU A 83 -0.64 16.86 10.46
C LEU A 83 -0.61 17.07 8.94
N THR A 84 -1.13 16.12 8.17
CA THR A 84 -1.27 16.25 6.72
C THR A 84 -2.63 15.77 6.30
N ALA A 85 -3.27 16.48 5.38
CA ALA A 85 -4.48 15.99 4.71
C ALA A 85 -4.40 16.27 3.22
N GLY A 86 -5.05 15.46 2.40
CA GLY A 86 -5.01 15.66 0.97
C GLY A 86 -5.86 14.68 0.17
N TYR A 87 -5.53 14.65 -1.12
CA TYR A 87 -6.18 13.79 -2.11
C TYR A 87 -5.13 12.90 -2.77
N ALA A 88 -5.52 11.72 -3.23
CA ALA A 88 -4.69 10.88 -4.07
C ALA A 88 -5.50 10.33 -5.23
N HIS A 89 -4.91 10.35 -6.42
CA HIS A 89 -5.39 9.64 -7.59
C HIS A 89 -4.41 8.55 -7.94
N ILE A 90 -4.93 7.35 -8.19
CA ILE A 90 -4.16 6.16 -8.49
C ILE A 90 -4.76 5.49 -9.71
N THR A 91 -3.94 5.12 -10.69
CA THR A 91 -4.35 4.25 -11.79
C THR A 91 -3.60 2.94 -11.65
N THR A 92 -4.33 1.83 -11.60
CA THR A 92 -3.74 0.49 -11.57
C THR A 92 -3.94 -0.17 -12.91
N TYR A 93 -2.87 -0.70 -13.49
CA TYR A 93 -2.88 -1.37 -14.79
C TYR A 93 -3.00 -2.90 -14.61
N PRO A 94 -3.35 -3.65 -15.66
CA PRO A 94 -3.22 -5.11 -15.66
C PRO A 94 -1.74 -5.52 -15.53
N TYR A 95 -1.40 -6.34 -14.52
CA TYR A 95 -0.05 -6.88 -14.33
C TYR A 95 -0.04 -8.20 -13.54
N GLY A 96 1.08 -8.91 -13.62
CA GLY A 96 1.35 -10.15 -12.89
C GLY A 96 0.51 -11.33 -13.36
N ASP A 97 0.54 -12.43 -12.60
CA ASP A 97 -0.12 -13.69 -12.96
C ASP A 97 -1.66 -13.65 -12.79
N PHE A 98 -2.14 -12.64 -12.06
CA PHE A 98 -3.57 -12.42 -11.81
C PHE A 98 -3.98 -11.01 -12.23
N PRO A 99 -3.90 -10.63 -13.53
CA PRO A 99 -4.14 -9.26 -13.94
C PRO A 99 -5.62 -8.85 -13.75
N SER A 100 -5.86 -7.56 -13.52
CA SER A 100 -7.21 -7.02 -13.70
C SER A 100 -7.59 -7.09 -15.19
N PRO A 101 -8.88 -7.20 -15.53
CA PRO A 101 -9.30 -7.31 -16.92
C PRO A 101 -9.06 -6.02 -17.73
N ASP A 102 -8.94 -4.88 -17.06
CA ASP A 102 -8.50 -3.60 -17.64
C ASP A 102 -7.84 -2.74 -16.56
N ASP A 103 -7.35 -1.56 -16.92
CA ASP A 103 -6.94 -0.54 -15.97
C ASP A 103 -8.14 -0.01 -15.17
N PHE A 104 -7.88 0.45 -13.95
CA PHE A 104 -8.92 1.06 -13.12
C PHE A 104 -8.37 2.17 -12.23
N PRO A 105 -9.15 3.26 -12.06
CA PRO A 105 -8.75 4.34 -11.19
C PRO A 105 -9.14 4.07 -9.73
N GLU A 106 -8.48 4.75 -8.82
CA GLU A 106 -8.80 4.82 -7.42
C GLU A 106 -8.56 6.23 -6.89
N ASN A 107 -9.56 6.78 -6.20
CA ASN A 107 -9.52 8.10 -5.61
C ASN A 107 -9.53 7.98 -4.09
N ARG A 108 -8.62 8.69 -3.42
CA ARG A 108 -8.49 8.64 -1.96
C ARG A 108 -8.51 10.03 -1.34
N TRP A 109 -9.42 10.26 -0.40
CA TRP A 109 -9.15 11.25 0.64
C TRP A 109 -8.26 10.61 1.70
N TRP A 110 -7.39 11.41 2.30
CA TRP A 110 -6.49 10.88 3.32
C TRP A 110 -6.09 11.95 4.33
N GLU A 111 -5.91 11.49 5.57
CA GLU A 111 -5.41 12.26 6.69
C GLU A 111 -4.26 11.51 7.36
N GLN A 112 -3.30 12.25 7.87
CA GLN A 112 -2.07 11.68 8.41
C GLN A 112 -1.57 12.48 9.60
N VAL A 113 -1.03 11.74 10.58
CA VAL A 113 -0.24 12.28 11.68
C VAL A 113 1.16 11.69 11.58
N THR A 114 2.17 12.56 11.56
CA THR A 114 3.57 12.17 11.66
C THR A 114 4.12 12.67 12.99
N VAL A 115 4.71 11.76 13.77
CA VAL A 115 5.35 12.06 15.05
C VAL A 115 6.81 11.68 14.97
N ASN A 116 7.70 12.64 15.23
CA ASN A 116 9.15 12.43 15.25
C ASN A 116 9.67 12.55 16.69
N HIS A 117 10.44 11.56 17.12
CA HIS A 117 11.13 11.62 18.40
C HIS A 117 12.54 11.04 18.28
N ASN A 118 13.41 11.41 19.22
CA ASN A 118 14.75 10.84 19.32
C ASN A 118 14.78 9.81 20.44
N ALA A 119 15.24 8.59 20.14
CA ALA A 119 15.42 7.54 21.12
C ALA A 119 16.57 6.63 20.69
N PHE A 120 17.35 6.15 21.67
CA PHE A 120 18.53 5.30 21.42
C PHE A 120 19.56 5.94 20.47
N GLY A 121 19.65 7.28 20.45
CA GLY A 121 20.56 8.01 19.57
C GLY A 121 20.12 8.05 18.10
N LEU A 122 18.89 7.61 17.80
CA LEU A 122 18.30 7.59 16.47
C LEU A 122 17.04 8.44 16.41
N ASP A 123 16.78 8.99 15.22
CA ASP A 123 15.53 9.66 14.92
C ASP A 123 14.49 8.64 14.45
N TRP A 124 13.38 8.59 15.16
CA TRP A 124 12.25 7.71 14.89
C TRP A 124 11.08 8.52 14.39
N THR A 125 10.46 8.03 13.32
CA THR A 125 9.25 8.59 12.72
C THR A 125 8.14 7.57 12.82
N HIS A 126 7.07 7.94 13.51
CA HIS A 126 5.78 7.26 13.48
C HIS A 126 4.88 7.98 12.50
N ARG A 127 4.20 7.24 11.63
CA ARG A 127 3.23 7.82 10.69
C ARG A 127 1.96 7.00 10.70
N ILE A 128 0.87 7.60 11.15
CA ILE A 128 -0.46 7.02 11.07
C ILE A 128 -1.19 7.72 9.92
N ARG A 129 -1.82 6.95 9.04
CA ARG A 129 -2.61 7.49 7.94
C ARG A 129 -3.96 6.81 7.86
N LEU A 130 -5.01 7.60 7.76
CA LEU A 130 -6.35 7.17 7.41
C LEU A 130 -6.60 7.50 5.93
N GLU A 131 -7.28 6.60 5.23
CA GLU A 131 -7.60 6.77 3.82
C GLU A 131 -9.05 6.32 3.57
N GLN A 132 -9.83 7.17 2.93
CA GLN A 132 -11.17 6.86 2.40
C GLN A 132 -11.04 6.61 0.90
N ARG A 133 -11.28 5.37 0.47
CA ARG A 133 -10.86 4.86 -0.84
C ARG A 133 -12.07 4.55 -1.70
N ASN A 134 -12.22 5.26 -2.80
CA ASN A 134 -13.16 4.94 -3.88
C ASN A 134 -12.41 4.23 -4.99
N ILE A 135 -12.59 2.92 -5.10
CA ILE A 135 -11.89 2.07 -6.06
C ILE A 135 -12.81 1.77 -7.24
N GLY A 136 -12.35 2.00 -8.46
CA GLY A 136 -13.11 1.70 -9.67
C GLY A 136 -13.43 0.21 -9.77
N THR A 137 -14.68 -0.12 -10.05
CA THR A 137 -15.10 -1.49 -10.38
C THR A 137 -15.23 -1.62 -11.88
N LEU A 138 -14.80 -2.77 -12.41
CA LEU A 138 -14.85 -3.07 -13.83
C LEU A 138 -15.99 -4.03 -14.14
N ALA A 139 -16.69 -3.79 -15.25
CA ALA A 139 -17.67 -4.72 -15.80
C ALA A 139 -17.61 -4.73 -17.33
N PRO A 140 -17.93 -5.86 -17.98
CA PRO A 140 -17.95 -5.94 -19.42
C PRO A 140 -19.14 -5.19 -20.03
N ASP A 141 -18.92 -4.56 -21.18
CA ASP A 141 -19.98 -4.05 -22.06
C ASP A 141 -20.62 -5.18 -22.89
N SER A 142 -21.57 -4.83 -23.77
CA SER A 142 -22.24 -5.79 -24.65
C SER A 142 -21.30 -6.45 -25.68
N SER A 143 -20.11 -5.91 -25.90
CA SER A 143 -19.07 -6.44 -26.78
C SER A 143 -18.02 -7.27 -26.03
N GLY A 144 -18.14 -7.38 -24.70
CA GLY A 144 -17.20 -8.11 -23.84
C GLY A 144 -15.98 -7.32 -23.39
N ASN A 145 -15.87 -6.03 -23.73
CA ASN A 145 -14.76 -5.17 -23.27
C ASN A 145 -15.06 -4.67 -21.86
N TYR A 146 -14.09 -4.73 -20.96
CA TYR A 146 -14.26 -4.26 -19.59
C TYR A 146 -14.08 -2.75 -19.51
N HIS A 147 -14.95 -2.09 -18.75
CA HIS A 147 -14.84 -0.66 -18.48
C HIS A 147 -15.17 -0.40 -17.03
N GLN A 148 -14.70 0.74 -16.52
CA GLN A 148 -15.14 1.20 -15.22
C GLN A 148 -16.65 1.49 -15.23
N ASN A 149 -17.41 0.80 -14.38
CA ASN A 149 -18.86 0.92 -14.30
C ASN A 149 -19.37 1.38 -12.93
N GLY A 150 -18.48 1.55 -11.94
CA GLY A 150 -18.87 1.87 -10.58
C GLY A 150 -17.69 2.16 -9.65
N TRP A 151 -18.02 2.30 -8.37
CA TRP A 151 -17.08 2.58 -7.29
C TRP A 151 -17.37 1.67 -6.11
N ARG A 152 -16.31 1.10 -5.53
CA ARG A 152 -16.32 0.39 -4.27
C ARG A 152 -15.63 1.25 -3.23
N TYR A 153 -16.36 1.57 -2.16
CA TYR A 153 -15.83 2.36 -1.05
C TYR A 153 -15.20 1.45 0.02
N GLU A 154 -13.97 1.74 0.43
CA GLU A 154 -13.25 1.06 1.52
C GLU A 154 -12.53 2.09 2.38
N ASN A 155 -12.39 1.84 3.69
CA ASN A 155 -11.47 2.62 4.51
C ASN A 155 -10.20 1.83 4.76
N ARG A 156 -9.08 2.54 4.93
CA ARG A 156 -7.81 1.93 5.31
C ARG A 156 -7.08 2.77 6.35
N ILE A 157 -6.59 2.12 7.39
CA ILE A 157 -5.64 2.71 8.33
C ILE A 157 -4.26 2.11 8.10
N ARG A 158 -3.22 2.93 8.21
CA ARG A 158 -1.84 2.55 8.00
C ARG A 158 -0.99 3.07 9.15
N TYR A 159 -0.04 2.26 9.57
CA TYR A 159 0.97 2.67 10.54
C TYR A 159 2.36 2.33 10.03
N MET A 160 3.24 3.33 9.96
CA MET A 160 4.63 3.20 9.61
C MET A 160 5.51 3.55 10.80
N LEU A 161 6.53 2.72 11.04
CA LEU A 161 7.67 3.05 11.88
C LEU A 161 8.91 3.14 11.00
N ARG A 162 9.63 4.25 11.09
CA ARG A 162 10.83 4.51 10.28
C ARG A 162 11.96 5.04 11.15
N THR A 163 13.19 4.64 10.83
CA THR A 163 14.40 5.27 11.35
C THR A 163 15.50 5.34 10.27
N THR A 164 16.58 6.07 10.56
CA THR A 164 17.77 6.16 9.71
C THR A 164 19.03 6.04 10.55
N ILE A 165 19.94 5.16 10.15
CA ILE A 165 21.18 4.88 10.86
C ILE A 165 22.35 5.51 10.10
N PRO A 166 23.04 6.54 10.62
CA PRO A 166 24.21 7.12 9.95
C PRO A 166 25.34 6.10 9.82
N ILE A 167 25.97 6.01 8.64
CA ILE A 167 27.09 5.08 8.36
C ILE A 167 28.36 5.80 7.89
N SER A 168 28.38 7.13 8.00
CA SER A 168 29.50 7.98 7.60
C SER A 168 29.77 9.05 8.67
N PRO A 169 31.03 9.46 8.89
CA PRO A 169 31.35 10.48 9.89
C PRO A 169 30.64 11.82 9.66
N ASP A 170 30.44 12.21 8.40
CA ASP A 170 29.73 13.43 8.01
C ASP A 170 28.19 13.29 8.03
N LYS A 171 27.68 12.08 8.38
CA LYS A 171 26.26 11.73 8.42
C LYS A 171 25.52 11.98 7.11
N LYS A 172 26.22 12.03 5.97
CA LYS A 172 25.59 12.16 4.63
C LYS A 172 25.09 10.83 4.12
N TRP A 173 25.79 9.74 4.40
CA TRP A 173 25.37 8.38 4.12
C TRP A 173 24.72 7.74 5.34
N TYR A 174 23.60 7.06 5.11
CA TYR A 174 22.81 6.41 6.15
C TYR A 174 22.06 5.19 5.60
N ILE A 175 21.59 4.31 6.50
CA ILE A 175 20.72 3.19 6.20
C ILE A 175 19.30 3.59 6.64
N PRO A 176 18.36 3.87 5.71
CA PRO A 176 16.94 3.94 6.03
C PRO A 176 16.37 2.54 6.29
N VAL A 177 15.59 2.41 7.36
CA VAL A 177 14.82 1.21 7.67
C VAL A 177 13.41 1.61 8.05
N TRP A 178 12.42 0.92 7.51
CA TRP A 178 11.04 1.13 7.93
C TRP A 178 10.16 -0.09 7.71
N ASN A 179 9.10 -0.16 8.49
CA ASN A 179 8.02 -1.13 8.31
C ASN A 179 6.67 -0.40 8.35
N GLU A 180 5.73 -0.80 7.49
CA GLU A 180 4.40 -0.21 7.40
C GLU A 180 3.32 -1.30 7.28
N ILE A 181 2.34 -1.27 8.17
CA ILE A 181 1.19 -2.19 8.22
C ILE A 181 -0.05 -1.45 7.73
N PHE A 182 -0.91 -2.16 7.00
CA PHE A 182 -2.11 -1.64 6.36
C PHE A 182 -3.31 -2.51 6.74
N ILE A 183 -4.37 -1.88 7.22
CA ILE A 183 -5.58 -2.56 7.67
C ILE A 183 -6.79 -1.92 7.00
N ASN A 184 -7.56 -2.72 6.25
CA ASN A 184 -8.82 -2.29 5.63
C ASN A 184 -10.00 -2.51 6.59
N PHE A 185 -10.98 -1.62 6.53
CA PHE A 185 -12.23 -1.73 7.29
C PHE A 185 -13.41 -1.04 6.61
N GLY A 186 -14.63 -1.34 7.08
CA GLY A 186 -15.90 -0.89 6.52
C GLY A 186 -16.68 -2.00 5.82
N ASP A 187 -17.91 -1.70 5.41
CA ASP A 187 -18.91 -2.70 5.00
C ASP A 187 -18.50 -3.54 3.78
N ASN A 188 -17.67 -2.98 2.90
CA ASN A 188 -17.17 -3.70 1.73
C ASN A 188 -15.91 -4.54 2.01
N VAL A 189 -15.44 -4.65 3.25
CA VAL A 189 -14.24 -5.43 3.60
C VAL A 189 -14.65 -6.71 4.31
N TYR A 190 -14.60 -7.84 3.59
CA TYR A 190 -15.08 -9.12 4.11
C TYR A 190 -13.96 -10.10 4.51
N ARG A 191 -12.88 -10.18 3.72
CA ARG A 191 -11.82 -11.20 3.92
C ARG A 191 -10.41 -10.62 4.05
N ASN A 192 -10.19 -9.40 3.57
CA ASN A 192 -8.87 -8.76 3.47
C ASN A 192 -8.73 -7.60 4.47
N HIS A 193 -9.06 -7.86 5.75
CA HIS A 193 -8.86 -6.88 6.83
C HIS A 193 -7.38 -6.54 6.99
N PHE A 194 -6.51 -7.53 6.95
CA PHE A 194 -5.09 -7.29 6.70
C PHE A 194 -4.91 -7.04 5.19
N ASP A 195 -4.56 -5.80 4.83
CA ASP A 195 -4.32 -5.44 3.43
C ASP A 195 -2.93 -5.90 3.02
N GLN A 196 -1.92 -5.40 3.74
CA GLN A 196 -0.51 -5.65 3.43
C GLN A 196 0.45 -5.22 4.55
N ASN A 197 1.65 -5.78 4.53
CA ASN A 197 2.83 -5.27 5.21
C ASN A 197 3.87 -4.85 4.17
N ARG A 198 4.61 -3.78 4.45
CA ARG A 198 5.78 -3.36 3.68
C ARG A 198 6.97 -3.19 4.60
N ALA A 199 8.08 -3.85 4.31
CA ALA A 199 9.34 -3.69 5.01
C ALA A 199 10.40 -3.21 4.04
N PHE A 200 11.15 -2.16 4.38
CA PHE A 200 12.19 -1.62 3.53
C PHE A 200 13.49 -1.43 4.29
N VAL A 201 14.58 -1.70 3.58
CA VAL A 201 15.94 -1.35 3.97
C VAL A 201 16.70 -0.89 2.75
N GLY A 202 17.56 0.12 2.89
CA GLY A 202 18.31 0.65 1.77
C GLY A 202 19.57 1.38 2.16
N ILE A 203 20.15 2.06 1.18
CA ILE A 203 21.24 3.01 1.33
C ILE A 203 20.70 4.39 0.94
N GLY A 204 20.88 5.35 1.84
CA GLY A 204 20.48 6.73 1.66
C GLY A 204 21.67 7.67 1.60
N ARG A 205 21.55 8.71 0.78
CA ARG A 205 22.52 9.81 0.69
C ARG A 205 21.80 11.16 0.78
N LYS A 206 22.29 12.05 1.64
CA LYS A 206 21.93 13.48 1.61
C LYS A 206 22.65 14.13 0.44
N LEU A 207 21.89 14.57 -0.56
CA LEU A 207 22.41 15.24 -1.75
C LEU A 207 22.61 16.74 -1.50
N SER A 208 21.74 17.32 -0.66
CA SER A 208 21.83 18.67 -0.14
C SER A 208 21.20 18.72 1.27
N ASP A 209 21.10 19.90 1.87
CA ASP A 209 20.41 20.10 3.16
C ASP A 209 18.90 19.81 3.07
N SER A 210 18.35 19.81 1.86
CA SER A 210 16.90 19.70 1.59
C SER A 210 16.54 18.54 0.68
N THR A 211 17.51 17.82 0.11
CA THR A 211 17.28 16.71 -0.82
C THR A 211 18.04 15.47 -0.38
N ARG A 212 17.35 14.33 -0.39
CA ARG A 212 17.95 13.01 -0.12
C ARG A 212 17.48 12.00 -1.16
N LEU A 213 18.35 11.05 -1.44
CA LEU A 213 18.06 9.89 -2.28
C LEU A 213 18.20 8.63 -1.43
N GLU A 214 17.24 7.73 -1.51
CA GLU A 214 17.28 6.41 -0.89
C GLU A 214 17.04 5.35 -1.96
N VAL A 215 17.90 4.33 -2.02
CA VAL A 215 17.76 3.18 -2.92
C VAL A 215 17.84 1.93 -2.07
N GLY A 216 16.90 1.01 -2.23
CA GLY A 216 16.88 -0.18 -1.39
C GLY A 216 15.91 -1.24 -1.86
N PHE A 217 15.81 -2.27 -1.03
CA PHE A 217 14.89 -3.38 -1.20
C PHE A 217 13.67 -3.18 -0.31
N MET A 218 12.49 -3.36 -0.87
CA MET A 218 11.23 -3.41 -0.15
C MET A 218 10.57 -4.76 -0.37
N GLU A 219 10.27 -5.46 0.72
CA GLU A 219 9.38 -6.61 0.72
C GLU A 219 7.95 -6.13 0.97
N GLN A 220 7.01 -6.56 0.14
CA GLN A 220 5.59 -6.30 0.34
C GLN A 220 4.81 -7.61 0.32
N THR A 221 4.26 -7.99 1.47
CA THR A 221 3.32 -9.12 1.57
C THR A 221 1.90 -8.55 1.59
N LEU A 222 1.04 -8.99 0.67
CA LEU A 222 -0.34 -8.49 0.59
C LEU A 222 -1.36 -9.60 0.37
N GLN A 223 -2.59 -9.33 0.78
CA GLN A 223 -3.76 -10.16 0.48
C GLN A 223 -4.69 -9.41 -0.46
N ARG A 224 -4.90 -9.94 -1.66
CA ARG A 224 -5.78 -9.30 -2.64
C ARG A 224 -7.23 -9.29 -2.18
N ARG A 225 -8.00 -8.38 -2.76
CA ARG A 225 -9.46 -8.33 -2.59
C ARG A 225 -10.07 -9.69 -2.99
N GLY A 226 -10.94 -10.22 -2.14
CA GLY A 226 -11.47 -11.59 -2.25
C GLY A 226 -10.78 -12.60 -1.32
N GLY A 227 -9.60 -12.28 -0.81
CA GLY A 227 -8.95 -12.99 0.29
C GLY A 227 -8.31 -14.34 -0.07
N ILE A 228 -8.34 -14.75 -1.33
CA ILE A 228 -7.81 -16.04 -1.81
C ILE A 228 -6.35 -15.90 -2.27
N ILE A 229 -6.02 -14.81 -2.97
CA ILE A 229 -4.69 -14.59 -3.53
C ILE A 229 -3.84 -13.78 -2.54
N HIS A 230 -2.66 -14.30 -2.25
CA HIS A 230 -1.62 -13.67 -1.45
C HIS A 230 -0.40 -13.44 -2.33
N GLU A 231 0.20 -12.26 -2.25
CA GLU A 231 1.43 -11.96 -3.01
C GLU A 231 2.56 -11.60 -2.07
N ASN A 232 3.77 -12.05 -2.44
CA ASN A 232 5.03 -11.54 -1.93
C ASN A 232 5.75 -10.80 -3.07
N ASN A 233 5.88 -9.50 -2.89
CA ASN A 233 6.35 -8.57 -3.91
C ASN A 233 7.75 -8.07 -3.53
N HIS A 234 8.75 -8.57 -4.26
CA HIS A 234 10.16 -8.25 -4.10
C HIS A 234 10.49 -7.00 -4.92
N THR A 235 10.64 -5.85 -4.24
CA THR A 235 10.67 -4.55 -4.94
C THR A 235 12.01 -3.85 -4.78
N VAL A 236 12.62 -3.46 -5.89
CA VAL A 236 13.66 -2.42 -5.88
C VAL A 236 12.97 -1.06 -5.81
N ALA A 237 13.26 -0.29 -4.77
CA ALA A 237 12.63 1.00 -4.55
C ALA A 237 13.65 2.14 -4.51
N VAL A 238 13.39 3.16 -5.33
CA VAL A 238 14.12 4.42 -5.39
C VAL A 238 13.22 5.52 -4.85
N TRP A 239 13.73 6.30 -3.90
CA TRP A 239 13.04 7.40 -3.27
C TRP A 239 13.87 8.67 -3.39
N LEU A 240 13.35 9.64 -4.13
CA LEU A 240 13.83 11.01 -4.07
C LEU A 240 12.96 11.77 -3.08
N LEU A 241 13.55 12.25 -1.99
CA LEU A 241 12.81 12.99 -0.98
C LEU A 241 13.34 14.42 -0.86
N SER A 242 12.42 15.37 -0.72
CA SER A 242 12.74 16.80 -0.70
C SER A 242 12.01 17.56 0.41
N LYS A 243 12.60 18.68 0.84
CA LYS A 243 12.03 19.64 1.80
C LYS A 243 12.33 21.08 1.42
N TRP A 244 12.29 21.39 0.12
CA TRP A 244 12.55 22.75 -0.35
C TRP A 244 11.50 23.73 0.20
N PRO A 245 11.90 24.84 0.85
CA PRO A 245 10.96 25.86 1.25
C PRO A 245 10.40 26.56 0.00
N LEU A 246 9.09 26.68 -0.06
CA LEU A 246 8.40 27.51 -1.04
C LEU A 246 8.25 28.91 -0.42
N LYS A 247 8.69 29.92 -1.18
CA LYS A 247 8.63 31.33 -0.78
C LYS A 247 7.28 31.93 -1.11
#